data_AF-A0A0X8K8U1-F1
#
_entry.id   AF-A0A0X8K8U1-F1
#
_cell.length_a   1.000
_cell.length_b   1.000
_cell.length_c   1.000
_cell.angle_alpha   90.00
_cell.angle_beta   90.00
_cell.angle_gamma   90.00
#
_symmetry.space_group_name_H-M   'P 1'
#
loop_
_entity.id
_entity.type
_entity.pdbx_description
1 polymer ?
#
loop_
_entity_poly.entity_id
_entity_poly.type
_entity_poly.pdbx_seq_one_letter_code
_entity_poly.pdbx_strand_id
1 'polypeptide(L)'
;MHRAIVKAVRGDKVLADGAWLTCIGNRTVREGEWIWTDGRCVYGHESGGGNSYVPTNVLSGIPILQLKWTDHKERMCYSYYAKGKLHELGFSKEETWMVNSSRHFAYVSGYGILDAEMDERGNLYTLEAVNVLVFPLTGVDQRDSILAVKCNGEVIAAYDLVQMFGAPAVSDPTDRYSCQTVGGRVDKEGNFKVMIWHSVSEHGGDGSHVRTDRYVFFDGSNLEPWMENTKTTSSDSVTGESHTSESRWSAPDYSVRYPLHDGMYMRFPANLDYLISGKKYISKIYSAKDELLMELETNPTARTSLCPLGQGKYLVSVVPSSILGNETSELYLWEDGQLTLLMKGCLNRRLRRMSNLNKWKKAGGFR
;
A
#
# COMPACT_ATOMS: atom_id res chain seq x y z
N MET A 1 15.55 -17.64 31.18
CA MET A 1 14.35 -16.94 31.69
C MET A 1 13.26 -17.97 31.87
N HIS A 2 12.53 -17.87 32.98
CA HIS A 2 11.44 -18.78 33.34
C HIS A 2 10.35 -18.02 34.09
N ARG A 3 9.24 -18.71 34.35
CA ARG A 3 8.11 -18.17 35.11
C ARG A 3 8.31 -18.36 36.60
N ALA A 4 8.02 -17.32 37.37
CA ALA A 4 8.00 -17.37 38.82
C ALA A 4 6.74 -16.69 39.37
N ILE A 5 6.25 -17.12 40.52
CA ILE A 5 5.10 -16.48 41.18
C ILE A 5 5.59 -15.47 42.21
N VAL A 6 5.02 -14.28 42.21
CA VAL A 6 5.38 -13.22 43.16
C VAL A 6 4.82 -13.56 44.52
N LYS A 7 5.70 -13.62 45.53
CA LYS A 7 5.36 -13.90 46.92
C LYS A 7 5.21 -12.65 47.77
N ALA A 8 5.95 -11.59 47.45
CA ALA A 8 5.91 -10.31 48.15
C ALA A 8 6.38 -9.18 47.24
N VAL A 9 5.91 -7.95 47.47
CA VAL A 9 6.34 -6.75 46.73
C VAL A 9 6.81 -5.67 47.71
N ARG A 10 7.96 -5.04 47.44
CA ARG A 10 8.49 -3.93 48.24
C ARG A 10 9.14 -2.88 47.34
N GLY A 11 8.42 -1.79 47.08
CA GLY A 11 8.87 -0.73 46.18
C GLY A 11 9.05 -1.24 44.76
N ASP A 12 10.26 -1.13 44.22
CA ASP A 12 10.67 -1.63 42.90
C ASP A 12 11.21 -3.07 42.92
N LYS A 13 11.11 -3.78 44.06
CA LYS A 13 11.55 -5.17 44.20
C LYS A 13 10.39 -6.12 44.43
N VAL A 14 10.56 -7.35 43.94
CA VAL A 14 9.61 -8.45 44.15
C VAL A 14 10.33 -9.71 44.60
N LEU A 15 9.71 -10.44 45.52
CA LEU A 15 10.19 -11.73 45.98
C LEU A 15 9.61 -12.83 45.10
N ALA A 16 10.45 -13.53 44.34
CA ALA A 16 10.07 -14.69 43.56
C ALA A 16 11.24 -15.68 43.51
N ASP A 17 10.95 -16.98 43.47
CA ASP A 17 11.96 -18.07 43.53
C ASP A 17 12.95 -17.96 44.69
N GLY A 18 12.48 -17.47 45.84
CA GLY A 18 13.30 -17.34 47.05
C GLY A 18 14.30 -16.17 47.02
N ALA A 19 14.30 -15.33 45.99
CA ALA A 19 15.17 -14.17 45.87
C ALA A 19 14.40 -12.86 45.65
N TRP A 20 14.95 -11.76 46.15
CA TRP A 20 14.46 -10.41 45.84
C TRP A 20 15.02 -9.96 44.50
N LEU A 21 14.13 -9.77 43.53
CA LEU A 21 14.42 -9.39 42.16
C LEU A 21 14.06 -7.93 41.94
N THR A 22 14.87 -7.21 41.16
CA THR A 22 14.57 -5.81 40.78
C THR A 22 13.65 -5.78 39.56
N CYS A 23 12.56 -5.02 39.63
CA CYS A 23 11.68 -4.77 38.50
C CYS A 23 12.31 -3.76 37.53
N ILE A 24 12.53 -4.18 36.28
CA ILE A 24 13.09 -3.31 35.24
C ILE A 24 11.96 -2.76 34.37
N GLY A 25 11.54 -1.52 34.65
CA GLY A 25 10.52 -0.77 33.90
C GLY A 25 9.44 -0.17 34.79
N ASN A 26 8.69 0.81 34.27
CA ASN A 26 7.68 1.57 35.03
C ASN A 26 6.34 0.81 35.21
N ARG A 27 6.37 -0.46 35.60
CA ARG A 27 5.14 -1.26 35.76
C ARG A 27 4.99 -1.81 37.16
N THR A 28 3.79 -1.68 37.71
CA THR A 28 3.42 -2.18 39.04
C THR A 28 3.16 -3.67 38.97
N VAL A 29 3.87 -4.44 39.80
CA VAL A 29 3.67 -5.89 39.99
C VAL A 29 2.97 -6.12 41.33
N ARG A 30 2.10 -7.13 41.42
CA ARG A 30 1.35 -7.49 42.64
C ARG A 30 1.68 -8.90 43.13
N GLU A 31 1.45 -9.13 44.41
CA GLU A 31 1.55 -10.47 45.01
C GLU A 31 0.56 -11.44 44.33
N GLY A 32 1.02 -12.66 44.08
CA GLY A 32 0.25 -13.68 43.37
C GLY A 32 0.34 -13.61 41.84
N GLU A 33 0.94 -12.57 41.25
CA GLU A 33 1.11 -12.50 39.80
C GLU A 33 2.25 -13.41 39.31
N TRP A 34 2.07 -13.98 38.12
CA TRP A 34 3.14 -14.66 37.40
C TRP A 34 4.02 -13.65 36.69
N ILE A 35 5.33 -13.78 36.89
CA ILE A 35 6.36 -12.96 36.27
C ILE A 35 7.32 -13.79 35.41
N TRP A 36 8.00 -13.12 34.48
CA TRP A 36 9.16 -13.66 33.78
C TRP A 36 10.44 -13.10 34.42
N THR A 37 11.36 -13.99 34.78
CA THR A 37 12.64 -13.65 35.42
C THR A 37 13.79 -14.51 34.89
N ASP A 38 15.02 -14.04 35.00
CA ASP A 38 16.26 -14.81 34.85
C ASP A 38 16.89 -15.22 36.20
N GLY A 39 16.21 -14.96 37.31
CA GLY A 39 16.72 -15.14 38.68
C GLY A 39 17.48 -13.93 39.24
N ARG A 40 17.58 -12.83 38.48
CA ARG A 40 18.20 -11.56 38.93
C ARG A 40 17.24 -10.38 38.83
N CYS A 41 16.49 -10.30 37.73
CA CYS A 41 15.58 -9.20 37.45
C CYS A 41 14.20 -9.67 37.00
N VAL A 42 13.20 -8.78 37.09
CA VAL A 42 11.85 -9.01 36.58
C VAL A 42 11.63 -8.25 35.29
N TYR A 43 11.03 -8.96 34.35
CA TYR A 43 10.99 -8.59 32.96
C TYR A 43 9.55 -8.39 32.45
N GLY A 44 8.57 -9.14 32.95
CA GLY A 44 7.15 -8.91 32.62
C GLY A 44 6.20 -9.74 33.49
N HIS A 45 4.88 -9.50 33.40
CA HIS A 45 3.84 -10.24 34.15
C HIS A 45 2.63 -10.64 33.26
N GLU A 46 1.90 -11.69 33.67
CA GLU A 46 0.90 -12.40 32.84
C GLU A 46 -0.42 -11.63 32.59
N SER A 47 -0.80 -10.69 33.46
CA SER A 47 -2.01 -9.85 33.29
C SER A 47 -1.96 -8.86 32.11
N GLY A 48 -0.84 -8.83 31.36
CA GLY A 48 -0.64 -8.00 30.16
C GLY A 48 -1.06 -8.62 28.81
N GLY A 49 -1.68 -9.81 28.81
CA GLY A 49 -2.08 -10.49 27.58
C GLY A 49 -0.94 -11.30 26.95
N GLY A 50 -1.23 -12.57 26.66
CA GLY A 50 -0.25 -13.53 26.17
C GLY A 50 0.43 -13.08 24.88
N ASN A 51 1.75 -12.92 24.95
CA ASN A 51 2.74 -13.37 23.97
C ASN A 51 4.12 -13.06 24.55
N SER A 52 5.04 -14.03 24.46
CA SER A 52 6.49 -13.96 24.72
C SER A 52 7.05 -12.59 25.14
N TYR A 53 7.72 -12.54 26.30
CA TYR A 53 8.42 -11.36 26.83
C TYR A 53 9.21 -10.60 25.75
N VAL A 54 8.83 -9.34 25.51
CA VAL A 54 9.61 -8.38 24.72
C VAL A 54 10.30 -7.43 25.70
N PRO A 55 11.63 -7.34 25.72
CA PRO A 55 12.32 -6.46 26.64
C PRO A 55 11.88 -5.00 26.54
N THR A 56 11.72 -4.34 27.68
CA THR A 56 11.33 -2.93 27.83
C THR A 56 12.31 -1.96 27.15
N ASN A 57 13.51 -2.43 26.80
CA ASN A 57 14.52 -1.70 26.02
C ASN A 57 14.42 -1.94 24.49
N VAL A 58 13.48 -2.76 24.03
CA VAL A 58 13.25 -2.96 22.60
C VAL A 58 12.38 -1.82 22.09
N LEU A 59 13.01 -0.87 21.39
CA LEU A 59 12.30 0.23 20.76
C LEU A 59 11.37 -0.32 19.66
N SER A 60 10.06 -0.19 19.86
CA SER A 60 9.06 -0.38 18.81
C SER A 60 8.84 0.93 18.05
N GLY A 61 8.51 0.84 16.78
CA GLY A 61 8.13 2.00 15.96
C GLY A 61 7.89 1.58 14.51
N ILE A 62 7.66 2.55 13.64
CA ILE A 62 7.32 2.29 12.24
C ILE A 62 8.57 2.60 11.41
N PRO A 63 9.20 1.61 10.76
CA PRO A 63 10.33 1.85 9.87
C PRO A 63 9.85 2.65 8.66
N ILE A 64 10.61 3.67 8.28
CA ILE A 64 10.29 4.54 7.16
C ILE A 64 11.51 4.63 6.26
N LEU A 65 11.29 4.44 4.97
CA LEU A 65 12.29 4.65 3.95
C LEU A 65 11.96 5.92 3.17
N GLN A 66 12.92 6.84 3.09
CA GLN A 66 12.73 8.17 2.53
C GLN A 66 13.69 8.46 1.38
N LEU A 67 13.19 8.94 0.25
CA LEU A 67 14.00 9.62 -0.76
C LEU A 67 14.23 11.07 -0.33
N LYS A 68 15.49 11.48 -0.20
CA LYS A 68 15.88 12.83 0.26
C LYS A 68 16.94 13.39 -0.69
N TRP A 69 16.78 14.64 -1.11
CA TRP A 69 17.79 15.36 -1.88
C TRP A 69 18.89 15.87 -0.95
N THR A 70 20.13 15.42 -1.14
CA THR A 70 21.30 15.86 -0.38
C THR A 70 22.57 15.67 -1.21
N ASP A 71 23.59 16.49 -1.00
CA ASP A 71 24.86 16.41 -1.75
C ASP A 71 24.67 16.46 -3.28
N HIS A 72 23.73 17.28 -3.75
CA HIS A 72 23.37 17.43 -5.18
C HIS A 72 22.88 16.15 -5.86
N LYS A 73 22.34 15.19 -5.11
CA LYS A 73 21.72 13.97 -5.65
C LYS A 73 20.61 13.45 -4.74
N GLU A 74 19.78 12.57 -5.29
CA GLU A 74 18.83 11.81 -4.48
C GLU A 74 19.57 10.74 -3.69
N ARG A 75 19.23 10.64 -2.40
CA ARG A 75 19.75 9.60 -1.51
C ARG A 75 18.63 9.09 -0.63
N MET A 76 18.67 7.79 -0.46
CA MET A 76 17.76 7.05 0.41
C MET A 76 18.18 7.22 1.87
N CYS A 77 17.26 7.66 2.72
CA CYS A 77 17.43 7.82 4.15
C CYS A 77 16.59 6.79 4.91
N TYR A 78 17.21 6.09 5.83
CA TYR A 78 16.54 5.26 6.82
C TYR A 78 16.05 6.13 7.96
N SER A 79 14.77 6.03 8.25
CA SER A 79 14.13 6.73 9.36
C SER A 79 13.21 5.78 10.10
N TYR A 80 12.74 6.19 11.27
CA TYR A 80 11.62 5.53 11.92
C TYR A 80 10.72 6.55 12.62
N TYR A 81 9.43 6.27 12.65
CA TYR A 81 8.47 7.03 13.44
C TYR A 81 8.26 6.34 14.79
N ALA A 82 8.54 7.05 15.87
CA ALA A 82 8.25 6.60 17.23
C ALA A 82 8.03 7.77 18.17
N LYS A 83 7.15 7.58 19.15
CA LYS A 83 6.84 8.58 20.20
C LYS A 83 6.47 9.96 19.61
N GLY A 84 5.69 9.97 18.54
CA GLY A 84 5.20 11.20 17.91
C GLY A 84 6.18 11.90 16.97
N LYS A 85 7.37 11.35 16.72
CA LYS A 85 8.43 12.00 15.93
C LYS A 85 9.07 11.06 14.92
N LEU A 86 9.53 11.63 13.80
CA LEU A 86 10.45 10.98 12.88
C LEU A 86 11.88 11.10 13.42
N HIS A 87 12.63 10.01 13.33
CA HIS A 87 14.02 9.91 13.73
C HIS A 87 14.83 9.40 12.55
N GLU A 88 15.80 10.19 12.09
CA GLU A 88 16.73 9.79 11.03
C GLU A 88 17.81 8.85 11.60
N LEU A 89 18.25 7.89 10.78
CA LEU A 89 19.30 6.93 11.13
C LEU A 89 20.55 7.12 10.29
N GLY A 90 20.40 7.11 8.96
CA GLY A 90 21.52 7.15 8.03
C GLY A 90 21.09 6.93 6.60
N PHE A 91 22.02 7.07 5.65
CA PHE A 91 21.74 6.96 4.23
C PHE A 91 22.11 5.60 3.65
N SER A 92 21.22 5.05 2.81
CA SER A 92 21.51 3.90 1.94
C SER A 92 22.38 4.31 0.75
N LYS A 93 22.97 3.30 0.10
CA LYS A 93 23.57 3.43 -1.23
C LYS A 93 22.65 2.94 -2.35
N GLU A 94 21.58 2.24 -2.03
CA GLU A 94 20.67 1.62 -2.99
C GLU A 94 19.29 2.26 -2.92
N GLU A 95 18.75 2.60 -4.10
CA GLU A 95 17.37 3.03 -4.29
C GLU A 95 16.45 1.81 -4.36
N THR A 96 15.49 1.77 -3.44
CA THR A 96 14.58 0.64 -3.35
C THR A 96 13.32 1.03 -2.58
N TRP A 97 12.30 0.19 -2.68
CA TRP A 97 11.08 0.29 -1.89
C TRP A 97 11.14 -0.68 -0.74
N MET A 98 10.33 -0.46 0.30
CA MET A 98 10.24 -1.39 1.40
C MET A 98 8.83 -1.87 1.70
N VAL A 99 8.74 -3.10 2.15
CA VAL A 99 7.55 -3.67 2.81
C VAL A 99 7.99 -4.27 4.13
N ASN A 100 7.14 -4.18 5.15
CA ASN A 100 7.43 -4.74 6.45
C ASN A 100 6.21 -5.37 7.09
N SER A 101 6.45 -6.37 7.94
CA SER A 101 5.45 -7.04 8.77
C SER A 101 6.05 -7.41 10.12
N SER A 102 5.58 -6.74 11.19
CA SER A 102 5.98 -6.96 12.58
C SER A 102 7.50 -7.03 12.84
N ARG A 103 8.13 -8.18 12.63
CA ARG A 103 9.56 -8.45 12.89
C ARG A 103 10.40 -8.63 11.61
N HIS A 104 9.79 -8.52 10.44
CA HIS A 104 10.37 -8.72 9.12
C HIS A 104 10.22 -7.46 8.27
N PHE A 105 11.17 -7.28 7.36
CA PHE A 105 11.09 -6.30 6.28
C PHE A 105 11.85 -6.87 5.07
N ALA A 106 11.46 -6.44 3.87
CA ALA A 106 12.14 -6.73 2.64
C ALA A 106 12.20 -5.48 1.76
N TYR A 107 13.22 -5.45 0.91
CA TYR A 107 13.31 -4.49 -0.17
C TYR A 107 12.66 -5.05 -1.42
N VAL A 108 11.94 -4.20 -2.15
CA VAL A 108 11.26 -4.57 -3.39
C VAL A 108 11.61 -3.58 -4.49
N SER A 109 11.63 -4.07 -5.73
CA SER A 109 11.79 -3.20 -6.90
C SER A 109 10.66 -2.17 -6.94
N GLY A 110 11.00 -0.94 -7.34
CA GLY A 110 9.99 0.07 -7.69
C GLY A 110 9.32 -0.20 -9.03
N TYR A 111 10.07 -0.80 -9.95
CA TYR A 111 9.65 -1.02 -11.32
C TYR A 111 8.91 -2.36 -11.46
N GLY A 112 7.78 -2.33 -12.19
CA GLY A 112 7.00 -3.52 -12.53
C GLY A 112 6.14 -4.11 -11.39
N ILE A 113 6.17 -3.52 -10.19
CA ILE A 113 5.41 -3.99 -9.03
C ILE A 113 4.33 -2.96 -8.65
N LEU A 114 3.07 -3.35 -8.78
CA LEU A 114 1.93 -2.55 -8.32
C LEU A 114 1.91 -2.47 -6.80
N ASP A 115 2.12 -3.61 -6.14
CA ASP A 115 2.02 -3.70 -4.70
C ASP A 115 2.77 -4.88 -4.08
N ALA A 116 3.05 -4.78 -2.78
CA ALA A 116 3.69 -5.83 -2.01
C ALA A 116 3.13 -5.90 -0.58
N GLU A 117 3.04 -7.12 -0.05
CA GLU A 117 2.64 -7.42 1.33
C GLU A 117 3.51 -8.55 1.90
N MET A 118 3.58 -8.63 3.22
CA MET A 118 4.36 -9.66 3.90
C MET A 118 3.56 -10.32 5.03
N ASP A 119 3.59 -11.65 5.08
CA ASP A 119 2.98 -12.39 6.17
C ASP A 119 3.84 -12.37 7.46
N GLU A 120 3.34 -13.00 8.52
CA GLU A 120 4.02 -13.04 9.83
C GLU A 120 5.25 -13.96 9.86
N ARG A 121 5.40 -14.83 8.85
CA ARG A 121 6.55 -15.73 8.66
C ARG A 121 7.66 -15.05 7.83
N GLY A 122 7.34 -13.93 7.18
CA GLY A 122 8.25 -13.19 6.31
C GLY A 122 8.14 -13.56 4.84
N ASN A 123 7.11 -14.32 4.43
CA ASN A 123 6.84 -14.56 3.01
C ASN A 123 6.39 -13.25 2.36
N LEU A 124 7.02 -12.94 1.22
CA LEU A 124 6.78 -11.73 0.45
C LEU A 124 5.81 -12.02 -0.69
N TYR A 125 4.65 -11.37 -0.67
CA TYR A 125 3.67 -11.40 -1.75
C TYR A 125 3.81 -10.15 -2.60
N THR A 126 3.87 -10.31 -3.93
CA THR A 126 3.96 -9.19 -4.88
C THR A 126 2.93 -9.33 -5.98
N LEU A 127 2.37 -8.19 -6.39
CA LEU A 127 1.48 -8.06 -7.55
C LEU A 127 2.19 -7.25 -8.63
N GLU A 128 2.34 -7.83 -9.82
CA GLU A 128 3.06 -7.22 -10.94
C GLU A 128 2.14 -6.36 -11.82
N ALA A 129 2.71 -5.35 -12.47
CA ALA A 129 2.00 -4.45 -13.36
C ALA A 129 1.95 -5.01 -14.78
N VAL A 130 0.81 -4.85 -15.44
CA VAL A 130 0.63 -5.16 -16.86
C VAL A 130 0.60 -3.87 -17.66
N ASN A 131 1.31 -3.85 -18.79
CA ASN A 131 1.27 -2.75 -19.75
C ASN A 131 1.30 -3.30 -21.18
N VAL A 132 0.11 -3.47 -21.75
CA VAL A 132 -0.07 -3.81 -23.16
C VAL A 132 -0.36 -2.53 -23.94
N LEU A 133 0.40 -2.30 -24.99
CA LEU A 133 0.22 -1.18 -25.91
C LEU A 133 0.50 -1.66 -27.33
N VAL A 134 -0.53 -1.62 -28.17
CA VAL A 134 -0.43 -1.89 -29.60
C VAL A 134 -0.81 -0.62 -30.35
N PHE A 135 0.12 -0.08 -31.11
CA PHE A 135 -0.07 1.10 -31.94
C PHE A 135 0.72 0.95 -33.26
N PRO A 136 0.09 0.42 -34.32
CA PRO A 136 0.79 0.06 -35.55
C PRO A 136 1.44 1.25 -36.26
N LEU A 137 0.83 2.44 -36.22
CA LEU A 137 1.34 3.65 -36.85
C LEU A 137 2.76 3.99 -36.40
N THR A 138 3.05 3.77 -35.11
CA THR A 138 4.39 4.03 -34.54
C THR A 138 5.24 2.76 -34.43
N GLY A 139 4.75 1.63 -34.93
CA GLY A 139 5.40 0.32 -34.82
C GLY A 139 5.49 -0.23 -33.41
N VAL A 140 4.72 0.32 -32.46
CA VAL A 140 4.76 -0.12 -31.05
C VAL A 140 3.88 -1.35 -30.90
N ASP A 141 4.49 -2.45 -30.48
CA ASP A 141 3.79 -3.68 -30.12
C ASP A 141 4.38 -4.27 -28.83
N GLN A 142 3.86 -3.83 -27.68
CA GLN A 142 4.19 -4.35 -26.36
C GLN A 142 3.03 -5.21 -25.86
N ARG A 143 3.23 -6.53 -25.75
CA ARG A 143 2.19 -7.48 -25.33
C ARG A 143 2.52 -8.26 -24.06
N ASP A 144 3.23 -7.65 -23.12
CA ASP A 144 3.34 -8.23 -21.78
C ASP A 144 2.00 -8.09 -21.07
N SER A 145 1.16 -9.12 -21.19
CA SER A 145 -0.24 -9.13 -20.75
C SER A 145 -0.48 -9.91 -19.46
N ILE A 146 0.58 -10.52 -18.89
CA ILE A 146 0.45 -11.45 -17.79
C ILE A 146 0.45 -10.70 -16.46
N LEU A 147 -0.73 -10.64 -15.84
CA LEU A 147 -0.85 -10.25 -14.45
C LEU A 147 -0.39 -11.41 -13.57
N ALA A 148 0.70 -11.23 -12.83
CA ALA A 148 1.23 -12.25 -11.94
C ALA A 148 1.14 -11.85 -10.46
N VAL A 149 0.71 -12.81 -9.64
CA VAL A 149 0.88 -12.79 -8.19
C VAL A 149 2.00 -13.76 -7.84
N LYS A 150 2.97 -13.29 -7.06
CA LYS A 150 4.12 -14.09 -6.64
C LYS A 150 4.22 -14.17 -5.13
N CYS A 151 4.68 -15.32 -4.62
CA CYS A 151 5.11 -15.51 -3.24
C CYS A 151 6.61 -15.86 -3.25
N ASN A 152 7.45 -15.05 -2.59
CA ASN A 152 8.90 -15.19 -2.57
C ASN A 152 9.54 -15.31 -3.99
N GLY A 153 8.94 -14.64 -4.97
CA GLY A 153 9.38 -14.67 -6.37
C GLY A 153 8.79 -15.81 -7.22
N GLU A 154 8.16 -16.80 -6.61
CA GLU A 154 7.47 -17.88 -7.34
C GLU A 154 6.05 -17.46 -7.71
N VAL A 155 5.65 -17.69 -8.96
CA VAL A 155 4.29 -17.38 -9.44
C VAL A 155 3.29 -18.33 -8.79
N ILE A 156 2.32 -17.77 -8.07
CA ILE A 156 1.23 -18.52 -7.43
C ILE A 156 -0.11 -18.33 -8.16
N ALA A 157 -0.24 -17.27 -8.96
CA ALA A 157 -1.37 -17.06 -9.87
C ALA A 157 -0.93 -16.19 -11.06
N ALA A 158 -1.50 -16.46 -12.23
CA ALA A 158 -1.23 -15.71 -13.45
C ALA A 158 -2.49 -15.60 -14.31
N TYR A 159 -2.72 -14.42 -14.89
CA TYR A 159 -3.89 -14.13 -15.72
C TYR A 159 -3.47 -13.35 -16.96
N ASP A 160 -3.92 -13.78 -18.14
CA ASP A 160 -3.70 -13.06 -19.39
C ASP A 160 -4.82 -12.03 -19.59
N LEU A 161 -4.49 -10.75 -19.36
CA LEU A 161 -5.49 -9.68 -19.45
C LEU A 161 -5.99 -9.48 -20.89
N VAL A 162 -5.18 -9.77 -21.91
CA VAL A 162 -5.62 -9.63 -23.31
C VAL A 162 -6.66 -10.69 -23.64
N GLN A 163 -6.44 -11.94 -23.26
CA GLN A 163 -7.46 -12.98 -23.45
C GLN A 163 -8.77 -12.67 -22.74
N MET A 164 -8.68 -12.05 -21.57
CA MET A 164 -9.83 -11.70 -20.75
C MET A 164 -10.75 -10.63 -21.38
N PHE A 165 -10.19 -9.63 -22.08
CA PHE A 165 -10.98 -8.62 -22.81
C PHE A 165 -11.24 -9.00 -24.28
N GLY A 166 -10.55 -10.03 -24.77
CA GLY A 166 -10.55 -10.42 -26.17
C GLY A 166 -9.34 -9.86 -26.91
N ALA A 167 -8.91 -10.57 -27.95
CA ALA A 167 -7.80 -10.13 -28.78
C ALA A 167 -8.12 -8.76 -29.42
N PRO A 168 -7.13 -7.85 -29.51
CA PRO A 168 -7.34 -6.52 -30.04
C PRO A 168 -7.72 -6.60 -31.52
N ALA A 169 -8.88 -6.05 -31.89
CA ALA A 169 -9.25 -5.84 -33.28
C ALA A 169 -8.54 -4.58 -33.79
N VAL A 170 -7.26 -4.70 -34.12
CA VAL A 170 -6.46 -3.61 -34.71
C VAL A 170 -6.37 -3.89 -36.20
N SER A 171 -7.05 -3.08 -36.99
CA SER A 171 -7.25 -3.32 -38.43
C SER A 171 -6.71 -2.20 -39.31
N ASP A 172 -6.71 -0.96 -38.81
CA ASP A 172 -6.11 0.21 -39.45
C ASP A 172 -4.76 0.57 -38.79
N PRO A 173 -3.78 1.11 -39.53
CA PRO A 173 -2.53 1.58 -38.96
C PRO A 173 -2.70 2.55 -37.78
N THR A 174 -3.77 3.36 -37.79
CA THR A 174 -4.04 4.40 -36.79
C THR A 174 -4.84 3.90 -35.58
N ASP A 175 -5.32 2.65 -35.62
CA ASP A 175 -5.99 2.02 -34.48
C ASP A 175 -5.04 1.86 -33.29
N ARG A 176 -5.59 1.93 -32.08
CA ARG A 176 -4.82 1.78 -30.84
C ARG A 176 -5.52 0.82 -29.90
N TYR A 177 -4.74 -0.08 -29.31
CA TYR A 177 -5.16 -0.89 -28.18
C TYR A 177 -4.26 -0.63 -26.97
N SER A 178 -4.85 -0.50 -25.79
CA SER A 178 -4.12 -0.42 -24.53
C SER A 178 -4.83 -1.23 -23.45
N CYS A 179 -4.09 -2.06 -22.72
CA CYS A 179 -4.60 -2.75 -21.53
C CYS A 179 -3.54 -2.64 -20.44
N GLN A 180 -3.84 -1.86 -19.41
CA GLN A 180 -2.88 -1.48 -18.37
C GLN A 180 -3.48 -1.67 -16.99
N THR A 181 -2.71 -2.20 -16.06
CA THR A 181 -3.04 -2.08 -14.65
C THR A 181 -2.65 -0.70 -14.15
N VAL A 182 -3.61 0.04 -13.59
CA VAL A 182 -3.39 1.42 -13.13
C VAL A 182 -3.33 1.56 -11.62
N GLY A 183 -3.69 0.50 -10.90
CA GLY A 183 -3.53 0.35 -9.46
C GLY A 183 -3.81 -1.08 -9.05
N GLY A 184 -3.21 -1.57 -7.98
CA GLY A 184 -3.52 -2.90 -7.48
C GLY A 184 -3.09 -3.08 -6.04
N ARG A 185 -3.66 -4.09 -5.38
CA ARG A 185 -3.38 -4.42 -3.99
C ARG A 185 -3.33 -5.93 -3.78
N VAL A 186 -2.38 -6.37 -2.96
CA VAL A 186 -2.21 -7.77 -2.56
C VAL A 186 -2.19 -7.90 -1.04
N ASP A 187 -2.77 -8.98 -0.51
CA ASP A 187 -2.76 -9.28 0.92
C ASP A 187 -1.71 -10.32 1.31
N LYS A 188 -1.69 -10.70 2.59
CA LYS A 188 -0.74 -11.64 3.18
C LYS A 188 -0.99 -13.12 2.83
N GLU A 189 -2.01 -13.39 2.02
CA GLU A 189 -2.39 -14.73 1.55
C GLU A 189 -2.28 -14.83 0.02
N GLY A 190 -1.95 -13.73 -0.66
CA GLY A 190 -1.86 -13.66 -2.11
C GLY A 190 -3.20 -13.34 -2.79
N ASN A 191 -4.26 -13.04 -2.03
CA ASN A 191 -5.47 -12.49 -2.62
C ASN A 191 -5.19 -11.06 -3.08
N PHE A 192 -5.80 -10.66 -4.18
CA PHE A 192 -5.54 -9.36 -4.77
C PHE A 192 -6.80 -8.72 -5.33
N LYS A 193 -6.72 -7.42 -5.57
CA LYS A 193 -7.66 -6.69 -6.42
C LYS A 193 -6.90 -5.65 -7.22
N VAL A 194 -7.12 -5.61 -8.52
CA VAL A 194 -6.43 -4.73 -9.47
C VAL A 194 -7.43 -3.90 -10.25
N MET A 195 -7.09 -2.64 -10.49
CA MET A 195 -7.81 -1.73 -11.38
C MET A 195 -7.15 -1.79 -12.76
N ILE A 196 -7.93 -2.06 -13.78
CA ILE A 196 -7.47 -2.18 -15.16
C ILE A 196 -8.11 -1.08 -16.00
N TRP A 197 -7.27 -0.37 -16.74
CA TRP A 197 -7.69 0.51 -17.82
C TRP A 197 -7.52 -0.22 -19.15
N HIS A 198 -8.61 -0.38 -19.87
CA HIS A 198 -8.68 -1.01 -21.18
C HIS A 198 -9.21 0.01 -22.19
N SER A 199 -8.43 0.34 -23.20
CA SER A 199 -8.71 1.37 -24.19
C SER A 199 -8.61 0.77 -25.60
N VAL A 200 -9.64 0.97 -26.40
CA VAL A 200 -9.65 0.65 -27.83
C VAL A 200 -9.96 1.91 -28.60
N SER A 201 -9.21 2.15 -29.65
CA SER A 201 -9.40 3.28 -30.55
C SER A 201 -9.40 2.78 -31.99
N GLU A 202 -10.47 3.10 -32.72
CA GLU A 202 -10.73 2.61 -34.07
C GLU A 202 -11.03 3.79 -35.01
N HIS A 203 -10.54 3.71 -36.25
CA HIS A 203 -10.87 4.67 -37.30
C HIS A 203 -11.86 4.08 -38.31
N GLY A 204 -12.97 4.78 -38.53
CA GLY A 204 -13.95 4.46 -39.55
C GLY A 204 -13.50 4.89 -40.95
N GLY A 205 -13.92 4.15 -41.97
CA GLY A 205 -13.61 4.47 -43.37
C GLY A 205 -14.21 5.79 -43.88
N ASP A 206 -15.12 6.40 -43.11
CA ASP A 206 -15.72 7.72 -43.33
C ASP A 206 -14.93 8.87 -42.67
N GLY A 207 -13.77 8.57 -42.07
CA GLY A 207 -12.96 9.55 -41.32
C GLY A 207 -13.45 9.77 -39.89
N SER A 208 -14.42 8.98 -39.41
CA SER A 208 -14.77 8.95 -38.00
C SER A 208 -13.70 8.27 -37.15
N HIS A 209 -13.62 8.65 -35.89
CA HIS A 209 -12.70 8.10 -34.90
C HIS A 209 -13.48 7.78 -33.63
N VAL A 210 -13.44 6.53 -33.20
CA VAL A 210 -14.11 6.07 -31.99
C VAL A 210 -13.07 5.61 -30.99
N ARG A 211 -13.16 6.10 -29.76
CA ARG A 211 -12.34 5.66 -28.64
C ARG A 211 -13.23 5.19 -27.50
N THR A 212 -13.05 3.96 -27.05
CA THR A 212 -13.73 3.40 -25.90
C THR A 212 -12.72 3.16 -24.78
N ASP A 213 -12.93 3.81 -23.63
CA ASP A 213 -12.17 3.61 -22.40
C ASP A 213 -13.03 2.88 -21.37
N ARG A 214 -12.56 1.70 -20.93
CA ARG A 214 -13.16 0.88 -19.87
C ARG A 214 -12.25 0.86 -18.67
N TYR A 215 -12.82 1.05 -17.49
CA TYR A 215 -12.17 0.83 -16.21
C TYR A 215 -12.92 -0.26 -15.45
N VAL A 216 -12.20 -1.29 -15.04
CA VAL A 216 -12.78 -2.44 -14.31
C VAL A 216 -11.88 -2.82 -13.14
N PHE A 217 -12.46 -3.49 -12.15
CA PHE A 217 -11.71 -4.15 -11.09
C PHE A 217 -11.72 -5.66 -11.29
N PHE A 218 -10.59 -6.29 -11.05
CA PHE A 218 -10.41 -7.73 -11.18
C PHE A 218 -9.77 -8.31 -9.91
N ASP A 219 -10.27 -9.43 -9.42
CA ASP A 219 -9.81 -10.11 -8.21
C ASP A 219 -9.34 -11.56 -8.45
N GLY A 220 -9.15 -11.94 -9.72
CA GLY A 220 -8.81 -13.31 -10.12
C GLY A 220 -10.02 -14.13 -10.56
N SER A 221 -11.23 -13.77 -10.14
CA SER A 221 -12.44 -14.52 -10.47
C SER A 221 -13.51 -13.68 -11.14
N ASN A 222 -13.67 -12.42 -10.71
CA ASN A 222 -14.73 -11.55 -11.16
C ASN A 222 -14.18 -10.26 -11.79
N LEU A 223 -14.79 -9.85 -12.90
CA LEU A 223 -14.61 -8.54 -13.48
C LEU A 223 -15.76 -7.65 -13.03
N GLU A 224 -15.49 -6.81 -12.04
CA GLU A 224 -16.42 -5.80 -11.56
C GLU A 224 -16.30 -4.55 -12.44
N PRO A 225 -17.33 -4.24 -13.25
CA PRO A 225 -17.30 -3.04 -14.08
C PRO A 225 -17.29 -1.79 -13.20
N TRP A 226 -16.37 -0.83 -13.44
CA TRP A 226 -16.43 0.50 -12.82
C TRP A 226 -16.95 1.66 -13.71
N MET A 227 -16.40 1.86 -14.91
CA MET A 227 -16.94 2.80 -15.91
C MET A 227 -16.60 2.41 -17.36
N GLU A 228 -17.46 2.75 -18.32
CA GLU A 228 -17.17 2.75 -19.76
C GLU A 228 -17.59 4.08 -20.41
N ASN A 229 -16.64 4.72 -21.08
CA ASN A 229 -16.86 5.93 -21.86
C ASN A 229 -16.45 5.71 -23.31
N THR A 230 -17.33 6.07 -24.23
CA THR A 230 -17.05 6.10 -25.66
C THR A 230 -17.05 7.53 -26.14
N LYS A 231 -15.98 7.93 -26.81
CA LYS A 231 -15.84 9.22 -27.49
C LYS A 231 -15.80 8.99 -28.98
N THR A 232 -16.65 9.70 -29.71
CA THR A 232 -16.66 9.65 -31.17
C THR A 232 -16.36 11.03 -31.70
N THR A 233 -15.34 11.12 -32.54
CA THR A 233 -15.05 12.29 -33.35
C THR A 233 -15.45 11.97 -34.78
N SER A 234 -16.18 12.84 -35.43
CA SER A 234 -16.50 12.71 -36.86
C SER A 234 -16.17 14.01 -37.57
N SER A 235 -15.68 13.92 -38.80
CA SER A 235 -15.35 15.08 -39.62
C SER A 235 -16.30 15.16 -40.79
N ASP A 236 -16.99 16.30 -40.92
CA ASP A 236 -17.87 16.58 -42.05
C ASP A 236 -17.32 17.78 -42.82
N SER A 237 -17.21 17.65 -44.15
CA SER A 237 -16.62 18.68 -45.01
C SER A 237 -17.40 20.01 -45.05
N VAL A 238 -18.65 20.02 -44.59
CA VAL A 238 -19.57 21.17 -44.55
C VAL A 238 -19.73 21.71 -43.13
N THR A 239 -19.85 20.85 -42.12
CA THR A 239 -20.09 21.26 -40.73
C THR A 239 -18.85 21.28 -39.84
N GLY A 240 -17.71 20.77 -40.32
CA GLY A 240 -16.47 20.65 -39.56
C GLY A 240 -16.44 19.42 -38.66
N GLU A 241 -15.50 19.38 -37.72
CA GLU A 241 -15.38 18.30 -36.73
C GLU A 241 -16.48 18.38 -35.67
N SER A 242 -17.09 17.24 -35.36
CA SER A 242 -18.04 17.08 -34.27
C SER A 242 -17.54 16.03 -33.28
N HIS A 243 -17.76 16.28 -31.99
CA HIS A 243 -17.38 15.38 -30.91
C HIS A 243 -18.61 14.99 -30.10
N THR A 244 -18.79 13.69 -29.88
CA THR A 244 -19.79 13.14 -28.98
C THR A 244 -19.11 12.28 -27.93
N SER A 245 -19.68 12.23 -26.73
CA SER A 245 -19.22 11.39 -25.64
C SER A 245 -20.42 10.73 -24.99
N GLU A 246 -20.37 9.41 -24.84
CA GLU A 246 -21.40 8.61 -24.20
C GLU A 246 -20.78 7.79 -23.07
N SER A 247 -21.43 7.77 -21.91
CA SER A 247 -21.08 6.87 -20.82
C SER A 247 -22.09 5.73 -20.81
N ARG A 248 -21.64 4.51 -21.14
CA ARG A 248 -22.54 3.35 -21.25
C ARG A 248 -23.00 2.86 -19.89
N TRP A 249 -22.08 2.84 -18.92
CA TRP A 249 -22.36 2.37 -17.57
C TRP A 249 -21.35 2.97 -16.58
N SER A 250 -21.81 3.17 -15.35
CA SER A 250 -21.00 3.58 -14.20
C SER A 250 -21.48 2.82 -12.96
N ALA A 251 -20.54 2.35 -12.14
CA ALA A 251 -20.90 1.74 -10.87
C ALA A 251 -21.61 2.78 -9.98
N PRO A 252 -22.49 2.38 -9.04
CA PRO A 252 -23.04 3.32 -8.08
C PRO A 252 -21.92 3.95 -7.23
N ASP A 253 -22.11 5.20 -6.81
CA ASP A 253 -21.14 5.90 -5.96
C ASP A 253 -20.83 5.10 -4.69
N TYR A 254 -19.53 4.97 -4.37
CA TYR A 254 -19.03 4.25 -3.20
C TYR A 254 -19.42 2.75 -3.14
N SER A 255 -19.79 2.13 -4.26
CA SER A 255 -20.14 0.70 -4.31
C SER A 255 -18.93 -0.21 -4.26
N VAL A 256 -17.87 0.13 -5.01
CA VAL A 256 -16.67 -0.70 -5.11
C VAL A 256 -15.91 -0.69 -3.78
N ARG A 257 -15.68 -1.88 -3.22
CA ARG A 257 -14.74 -2.09 -2.12
C ARG A 257 -13.36 -2.39 -2.70
N TYR A 258 -12.41 -1.48 -2.51
CA TYR A 258 -11.03 -1.68 -2.90
C TYR A 258 -10.14 -1.88 -1.67
N PRO A 259 -9.42 -3.01 -1.58
CA PRO A 259 -8.75 -3.41 -0.36
C PRO A 259 -7.57 -2.49 -0.03
N LEU A 260 -7.33 -2.33 1.26
CA LEU A 260 -6.07 -1.88 1.83
C LEU A 260 -5.49 -3.06 2.64
N HIS A 261 -4.49 -2.81 3.49
CA HIS A 261 -3.96 -3.87 4.35
C HIS A 261 -4.79 -4.06 5.63
N ASP A 262 -4.59 -5.20 6.31
CA ASP A 262 -5.24 -5.54 7.58
C ASP A 262 -6.78 -5.52 7.54
N GLY A 263 -7.35 -5.87 6.38
CA GLY A 263 -8.79 -5.93 6.15
C GLY A 263 -9.46 -4.56 6.01
N MET A 264 -8.70 -3.47 6.10
CA MET A 264 -9.20 -2.12 5.76
C MET A 264 -9.53 -2.06 4.27
N TYR A 265 -10.42 -1.17 3.88
CA TYR A 265 -10.75 -0.94 2.48
C TYR A 265 -11.14 0.52 2.24
N MET A 266 -11.00 0.97 1.00
CA MET A 266 -11.50 2.26 0.54
C MET A 266 -12.72 2.07 -0.36
N ARG A 267 -13.62 3.06 -0.33
CA ARG A 267 -14.72 3.24 -1.28
C ARG A 267 -14.63 4.64 -1.85
N PHE A 268 -15.07 4.83 -3.08
CA PHE A 268 -14.86 6.08 -3.80
C PHE A 268 -16.00 6.43 -4.74
N PRO A 269 -16.13 7.71 -5.14
CA PRO A 269 -17.08 8.14 -6.15
C PRO A 269 -16.85 7.41 -7.48
N ALA A 270 -17.91 7.20 -8.23
CA ALA A 270 -17.84 6.52 -9.52
C ALA A 270 -17.39 7.43 -10.67
N ASN A 271 -17.23 8.73 -10.44
CA ASN A 271 -16.96 9.71 -11.50
C ASN A 271 -15.45 9.86 -11.79
N LEU A 272 -15.05 9.55 -13.03
CA LEU A 272 -13.67 9.59 -13.53
C LEU A 272 -13.15 11.01 -13.79
N ASP A 273 -14.02 12.02 -13.94
CA ASP A 273 -13.58 13.42 -14.02
C ASP A 273 -12.75 13.79 -12.80
N TYR A 274 -13.05 13.22 -11.64
CA TYR A 274 -12.26 13.46 -10.44
C TYR A 274 -10.85 12.82 -10.52
N LEU A 275 -10.67 11.76 -11.30
CA LEU A 275 -9.36 11.12 -11.52
C LEU A 275 -8.50 11.90 -12.53
N ILE A 276 -9.13 12.50 -13.55
CA ILE A 276 -8.44 13.10 -14.71
C ILE A 276 -8.41 14.64 -14.66
N SER A 277 -9.42 15.28 -14.07
CA SER A 277 -9.62 16.74 -14.11
C SER A 277 -9.16 17.47 -12.84
N GLY A 278 -8.45 16.80 -11.93
CA GLY A 278 -7.93 17.41 -10.69
C GLY A 278 -8.99 17.93 -9.72
N LYS A 279 -10.26 17.51 -9.86
CA LYS A 279 -11.30 17.76 -8.86
C LYS A 279 -11.04 16.88 -7.64
N LYS A 280 -11.43 17.35 -6.44
CA LYS A 280 -11.23 16.61 -5.18
C LYS A 280 -11.91 15.24 -5.22
N TYR A 281 -11.12 14.18 -5.39
CA TYR A 281 -11.58 12.79 -5.35
C TYR A 281 -11.56 12.30 -3.91
N ILE A 282 -12.72 12.35 -3.23
CA ILE A 282 -12.81 12.01 -1.79
C ILE A 282 -13.19 10.54 -1.61
N SER A 283 -12.21 9.72 -1.22
CA SER A 283 -12.41 8.34 -0.82
C SER A 283 -12.78 8.23 0.66
N LYS A 284 -13.64 7.27 0.98
CA LYS A 284 -14.02 6.88 2.34
C LYS A 284 -13.27 5.61 2.72
N ILE A 285 -12.50 5.65 3.80
CA ILE A 285 -11.67 4.53 4.26
C ILE A 285 -12.33 3.90 5.48
N TYR A 286 -12.50 2.58 5.44
CA TYR A 286 -13.17 1.80 6.47
C TYR A 286 -12.22 0.78 7.10
N SER A 287 -12.50 0.44 8.35
CA SER A 287 -11.87 -0.66 9.06
C SER A 287 -12.35 -2.01 8.53
N ALA A 288 -11.68 -3.09 8.96
CA ALA A 288 -12.15 -4.46 8.71
C ALA A 288 -13.51 -4.79 9.34
N LYS A 289 -14.01 -3.92 10.25
CA LYS A 289 -15.31 -4.04 10.92
C LYS A 289 -16.37 -3.10 10.34
N ASP A 290 -16.11 -2.54 9.15
CA ASP A 290 -17.01 -1.61 8.45
C ASP A 290 -17.24 -0.27 9.16
N GLU A 291 -16.33 0.12 10.05
CA GLU A 291 -16.34 1.43 10.69
C GLU A 291 -15.62 2.46 9.81
N LEU A 292 -16.25 3.60 9.54
CA LEU A 292 -15.60 4.70 8.82
C LEU A 292 -14.44 5.25 9.66
N LEU A 293 -13.23 5.19 9.11
CA LEU A 293 -12.00 5.68 9.76
C LEU A 293 -11.69 7.13 9.37
N MET A 294 -11.82 7.46 8.09
CA MET A 294 -11.52 8.79 7.56
C MET A 294 -12.08 9.00 6.15
N GLU A 295 -12.23 10.26 5.77
CA GLU A 295 -12.44 10.72 4.40
C GLU A 295 -11.16 11.41 3.91
N LEU A 296 -10.66 11.01 2.75
CA LEU A 296 -9.35 11.42 2.25
C LEU A 296 -9.39 11.72 0.76
N GLU A 297 -8.74 12.79 0.36
CA GLU A 297 -8.53 13.11 -1.06
C GLU A 297 -7.48 12.16 -1.64
N THR A 298 -7.94 11.02 -2.16
CA THR A 298 -7.11 9.92 -2.64
C THR A 298 -7.93 9.00 -3.53
N ASN A 299 -7.29 8.19 -4.36
CA ASN A 299 -7.97 7.32 -5.31
C ASN A 299 -7.30 5.91 -5.35
N PRO A 300 -7.86 4.95 -6.09
CA PRO A 300 -7.32 3.58 -6.14
C PRO A 300 -5.88 3.47 -6.68
N THR A 301 -5.42 4.43 -7.49
CA THR A 301 -4.06 4.46 -8.06
C THR A 301 -3.04 5.07 -7.09
N ALA A 302 -3.51 5.80 -6.07
CA ALA A 302 -2.67 6.56 -5.13
C ALA A 302 -1.98 5.71 -4.04
N ARG A 303 -2.13 4.37 -4.07
CA ARG A 303 -1.46 3.40 -3.19
C ARG A 303 -1.50 3.75 -1.70
N THR A 304 -2.66 4.21 -1.24
CA THR A 304 -2.89 4.66 0.15
C THR A 304 -2.51 3.58 1.16
N SER A 305 -1.70 3.91 2.17
CA SER A 305 -1.37 3.03 3.29
C SER A 305 -1.58 3.77 4.61
N LEU A 306 -2.21 3.13 5.59
CA LEU A 306 -2.44 3.68 6.92
C LEU A 306 -1.61 2.92 7.96
N CYS A 307 -1.33 3.50 9.12
CA CYS A 307 -0.87 2.74 10.27
C CYS A 307 -1.46 3.36 11.54
N PRO A 308 -2.25 2.62 12.33
CA PRO A 308 -2.79 3.15 13.57
C PRO A 308 -1.66 3.48 14.55
N LEU A 309 -1.72 4.68 15.12
CA LEU A 309 -0.81 5.18 16.15
C LEU A 309 -1.41 5.08 17.55
N GLY A 310 -2.74 5.06 17.63
CA GLY A 310 -3.55 5.07 18.84
C GLY A 310 -4.98 5.49 18.49
N GLN A 311 -5.81 5.75 19.49
CA GLN A 311 -7.21 6.14 19.30
C GLN A 311 -7.33 7.37 18.38
N GLY A 312 -7.97 7.20 17.21
CA GLY A 312 -8.23 8.27 16.24
C GLY A 312 -7.02 8.78 15.45
N LYS A 313 -5.81 8.23 15.65
CA LYS A 313 -4.58 8.73 15.04
C LYS A 313 -3.94 7.72 14.10
N TYR A 314 -3.53 8.19 12.92
CA TYR A 314 -2.92 7.34 11.90
C TYR A 314 -1.70 8.03 11.28
N LEU A 315 -0.68 7.25 10.94
CA LEU A 315 0.18 7.64 9.82
C LEU A 315 -0.51 7.27 8.52
N VAL A 316 -0.43 8.15 7.53
CA VAL A 316 -1.07 7.97 6.23
C VAL A 316 -0.05 8.25 5.14
N SER A 317 0.19 7.29 4.27
CA SER A 317 1.03 7.43 3.07
C SER A 317 0.14 7.45 1.85
N VAL A 318 0.25 8.49 1.02
CA VAL A 318 -0.54 8.66 -0.21
C VAL A 318 0.37 9.21 -1.31
N VAL A 319 0.17 8.75 -2.54
CA VAL A 319 0.80 9.32 -3.73
C VAL A 319 -0.06 10.49 -4.23
N PRO A 320 0.45 11.74 -4.27
CA PRO A 320 -0.35 12.92 -4.63
C PRO A 320 -0.79 12.96 -6.10
N SER A 321 -0.05 12.32 -7.00
CA SER A 321 -0.40 12.19 -8.42
C SER A 321 0.41 11.05 -9.04
N SER A 322 -0.27 10.07 -9.64
CA SER A 322 0.36 8.99 -10.39
C SER A 322 0.13 9.22 -11.89
N ILE A 323 1.01 9.97 -12.53
CA ILE A 323 1.18 9.87 -13.97
C ILE A 323 2.58 9.28 -14.16
N LEU A 324 2.61 7.97 -14.40
CA LEU A 324 3.73 7.16 -14.89
C LEU A 324 5.14 7.64 -14.46
N GLY A 325 5.70 6.98 -13.45
CA GLY A 325 7.15 6.81 -13.36
C GLY A 325 7.92 7.60 -12.30
N ASN A 326 7.28 8.49 -11.52
CA ASN A 326 7.95 9.09 -10.36
C ASN A 326 7.06 9.04 -9.12
N GLU A 327 7.27 7.99 -8.33
CA GLU A 327 6.19 7.36 -7.57
C GLU A 327 6.29 7.56 -6.05
N THR A 328 7.09 8.50 -5.55
CA THR A 328 7.24 8.62 -4.10
C THR A 328 5.96 9.11 -3.42
N SER A 329 5.59 8.46 -2.31
CA SER A 329 4.43 8.89 -1.53
C SER A 329 4.80 10.06 -0.60
N GLU A 330 3.80 10.83 -0.19
CA GLU A 330 3.92 11.74 0.94
C GLU A 330 3.39 11.05 2.20
N LEU A 331 4.09 11.26 3.32
CA LEU A 331 3.71 10.72 4.62
C LEU A 331 3.10 11.83 5.47
N TYR A 332 1.94 11.53 6.04
CA TYR A 332 1.13 12.43 6.82
C TYR A 332 0.81 11.84 8.20
N LEU A 333 0.58 12.72 9.17
CA LEU A 333 -0.13 12.43 10.41
C LEU A 333 -1.60 12.81 10.23
N TRP A 334 -2.50 11.85 10.41
CA TRP A 334 -3.92 12.08 10.57
C TRP A 334 -4.28 12.14 12.05
N GLU A 335 -4.81 13.27 12.49
CA GLU A 335 -5.26 13.52 13.87
C GLU A 335 -6.43 14.50 13.83
N ASP A 336 -7.52 14.19 14.53
CA ASP A 336 -8.69 15.05 14.68
C ASP A 336 -9.26 15.62 13.36
N GLY A 337 -9.29 14.79 12.31
CA GLY A 337 -9.80 15.16 10.99
C GLY A 337 -8.84 16.00 10.15
N GLN A 338 -7.61 16.23 10.62
CA GLN A 338 -6.59 17.01 9.93
C GLN A 338 -5.44 16.13 9.45
N LEU A 339 -4.98 16.41 8.24
CA LEU A 339 -3.84 15.76 7.61
C LEU A 339 -2.62 16.71 7.68
N THR A 340 -1.62 16.37 8.49
CA THR A 340 -0.39 17.16 8.63
C THR A 340 0.76 16.47 7.90
N LEU A 341 1.37 17.13 6.91
CA LEU A 341 2.51 16.58 6.18
C LEU A 341 3.71 16.41 7.13
N LEU A 342 4.26 15.19 7.18
CA LEU A 342 5.46 14.87 7.97
C LEU A 342 6.72 14.82 7.09
N MET A 343 6.61 14.20 5.92
CA MET A 343 7.73 14.08 4.98
C MET A 343 7.24 13.77 3.56
N LYS A 344 8.05 14.17 2.58
CA LYS A 344 7.94 13.73 1.18
C LYS A 344 8.94 12.62 0.89
N GLY A 345 8.73 11.86 -0.17
CA GLY A 345 9.68 10.82 -0.58
C GLY A 345 9.49 9.48 0.13
N CYS A 346 8.32 9.18 0.69
CA CYS A 346 8.05 7.91 1.37
C CYS A 346 8.01 6.75 0.37
N LEU A 347 8.82 5.71 0.63
CA LEU A 347 9.00 4.54 -0.23
C LEU A 347 8.52 3.24 0.43
N ASN A 348 7.62 3.36 1.39
CA ASN A 348 6.95 2.25 2.03
C ASN A 348 5.74 1.78 1.19
N ARG A 349 5.71 0.49 0.82
CA ARG A 349 4.49 -0.17 0.29
C ARG A 349 3.47 -0.43 1.40
N ARG A 350 3.95 -0.59 2.64
CA ARG A 350 3.15 -0.75 3.85
C ARG A 350 3.72 0.09 4.98
N LEU A 351 2.82 0.71 5.73
CA LEU A 351 3.14 1.31 7.01
C LEU A 351 2.72 0.33 8.11
N ARG A 352 3.67 -0.37 8.72
CA ARG A 352 3.37 -1.23 9.87
C ARG A 352 4.32 -0.96 11.02
N ARG A 353 3.80 -1.06 12.25
CA ARG A 353 4.63 -1.02 13.44
C ARG A 353 5.51 -2.27 13.50
N MET A 354 6.81 -2.07 13.69
CA MET A 354 7.72 -3.11 14.09
C MET A 354 7.81 -3.20 15.61
N SER A 355 7.70 -4.42 16.13
CA SER A 355 7.85 -4.71 17.57
C SER A 355 9.29 -4.57 18.04
N ASN A 356 10.26 -4.72 17.13
CA ASN A 356 11.69 -4.56 17.40
C ASN A 356 12.41 -3.84 16.25
N LEU A 357 12.71 -2.56 16.45
CA LEU A 357 13.41 -1.75 15.45
C LEU A 357 14.92 -2.01 15.39
N ASN A 358 15.54 -2.81 16.26
CA ASN A 358 16.99 -2.97 16.25
C ASN A 358 17.51 -3.53 14.92
N LYS A 359 16.76 -4.44 14.28
CA LYS A 359 17.10 -4.93 12.94
C LYS A 359 17.10 -3.81 11.90
N TRP A 360 16.09 -2.94 11.96
CA TRP A 360 15.97 -1.78 11.08
C TRP A 360 17.07 -0.74 11.33
N LYS A 361 17.34 -0.41 12.60
CA LYS A 361 18.42 0.50 13.01
C LYS A 361 19.78 0.04 12.51
N LYS A 362 20.07 -1.26 12.65
CA LYS A 362 21.30 -1.87 12.14
C LYS A 362 21.40 -1.77 10.62
N ALA A 363 20.30 -2.00 9.90
CA ALA A 363 20.25 -1.84 8.45
C ALA A 363 20.51 -0.37 8.02
N GLY A 364 19.96 0.59 8.76
CA GLY A 364 20.17 2.03 8.55
C GLY A 364 21.53 2.56 9.00
N GLY A 365 22.47 1.69 9.42
CA GLY A 365 23.83 2.08 9.78
C GLY A 365 24.04 2.53 11.24
N PHE A 366 23.02 2.46 12.08
CA PHE A 366 23.16 2.69 13.52
C PHE A 366 23.73 1.41 14.17
N ARG A 367 25.01 1.44 14.56
CA ARG A 367 25.69 0.33 15.24
C ARG A 367 25.43 0.35 16.75
#